data_AF-A0A7Y2DXA1-F1
#
_entry.id   AF-A0A7Y2DXA1-F1
#
_cell.length_a   1.000
_cell.length_b   1.000
_cell.length_c   1.000
_cell.angle_alpha   90.00
_cell.angle_beta   90.00
_cell.angle_gamma   90.00
#
_symmetry.space_group_name_H-M   'P 1'
#
loop_
_entity.id
_entity.type
_entity.pdbx_description
1 polymer ?
#
loop_
_entity_poly.entity_id
_entity_poly.type
_entity_poly.pdbx_seq_one_letter_code
_entity_poly.pdbx_strand_id
1 'polypeptide(L)'
;CHAGGDNQRGAKLEGIFGKEVKLVGGKTVTVDEDYIRRSIENPAGEIVEGYQPIMPTFKGQVTEEQLVSLVAYIKSLSGDTSTTTTSTPATSEPKAESETKDSTQEQAGEKEGK
;
A
#
# COMPACT_ATOMS: atom_id res chain seq x y z
N CYS A 1 -15.28 9.94 15.13
CA CYS A 1 -15.34 9.48 13.73
C CYS A 1 -14.70 8.11 13.52
N HIS A 2 -13.60 7.77 14.21
CA HIS A 2 -12.79 6.58 13.93
C HIS A 2 -12.80 5.49 15.02
N ALA A 3 -13.81 5.47 15.89
CA ALA A 3 -13.86 4.57 17.05
C ALA A 3 -14.18 3.09 16.73
N GLY A 4 -14.42 2.76 15.46
CA GLY A 4 -14.90 1.44 15.03
C GLY A 4 -16.39 1.18 15.30
N GLY A 5 -17.02 0.35 14.45
CA GLY A 5 -18.44 -0.05 14.53
C GLY A 5 -19.30 0.37 13.32
N ASP A 6 -20.48 -0.25 13.19
CA ASP A 6 -21.34 -0.17 11.99
C ASP A 6 -21.88 1.24 11.66
N ASN A 7 -21.94 2.13 12.67
CA ASN A 7 -22.46 3.50 12.53
C ASN A 7 -21.35 4.56 12.54
N GLN A 8 -20.08 4.16 12.38
CA GLN A 8 -18.99 5.13 12.38
C GLN A 8 -18.83 5.82 11.04
N ARG A 9 -18.52 7.11 11.14
CA ARG A 9 -18.33 8.02 10.00
C ARG A 9 -17.06 7.74 9.19
N GLY A 10 -16.07 7.10 9.80
CA GLY A 10 -14.79 6.78 9.18
C GLY A 10 -14.32 5.39 9.55
N ALA A 11 -13.30 4.92 8.83
CA ALA A 11 -12.72 3.60 9.04
C ALA A 11 -12.13 3.45 10.43
N LYS A 12 -12.22 2.22 10.96
CA LYS A 12 -11.62 1.83 12.24
C LYS A 12 -10.09 1.91 12.13
N LEU A 13 -9.44 2.62 13.06
CA LEU A 13 -7.98 2.79 13.05
C LEU A 13 -7.25 1.67 13.79
N GLU A 14 -7.89 0.99 14.75
CA GLU A 14 -7.21 -0.11 15.46
C GLU A 14 -6.96 -1.27 14.50
N GLY A 15 -5.71 -1.70 14.41
CA GLY A 15 -5.27 -2.77 13.51
C GLY A 15 -5.17 -2.36 12.04
N ILE A 16 -5.42 -1.11 11.66
CA ILE A 16 -5.48 -0.76 10.23
C ILE A 16 -4.11 -0.68 9.57
N PHE A 17 -3.05 -0.40 10.34
CA PHE A 17 -1.72 -0.21 9.80
C PHE A 17 -1.20 -1.49 9.14
N GLY A 18 -0.69 -1.37 7.91
CA GLY A 18 -0.22 -2.49 7.10
C GLY A 18 -1.33 -3.35 6.48
N LYS A 19 -2.61 -3.04 6.71
CA LYS A 19 -3.72 -3.70 6.02
C LYS A 19 -3.97 -3.06 4.66
N GLU A 20 -4.57 -3.82 3.77
CA GLU A 20 -5.07 -3.32 2.50
C GLU A 20 -6.48 -2.75 2.66
N VAL A 21 -6.71 -1.57 2.09
CA VAL A 21 -8.04 -0.95 1.98
C VAL A 21 -8.37 -0.71 0.53
N LYS A 22 -9.63 -0.93 0.19
CA LYS A 22 -10.15 -0.64 -1.14
C LYS A 22 -10.63 0.80 -1.18
N LEU A 23 -10.20 1.54 -2.19
CA LEU A 23 -10.59 2.92 -2.44
C LEU A 23 -11.78 2.98 -3.40
N VAL A 24 -12.49 4.10 -3.37
CA VAL A 24 -13.48 4.46 -4.38
C VAL A 24 -12.81 4.45 -5.75
N GLY A 25 -13.38 3.71 -6.71
CA GLY A 25 -12.80 3.47 -8.04
C GLY A 25 -12.11 2.12 -8.20
N GLY A 26 -12.09 1.28 -7.15
CA GLY A 26 -11.67 -0.12 -7.24
C GLY A 26 -10.17 -0.36 -7.06
N LYS A 27 -9.38 0.69 -6.79
CA LYS A 27 -7.96 0.57 -6.44
C LYS A 27 -7.83 0.04 -5.01
N THR A 28 -6.91 -0.88 -4.77
CA THR A 28 -6.50 -1.30 -3.42
C THR A 28 -5.18 -0.63 -3.06
N VAL A 29 -5.04 -0.16 -1.83
CA VAL A 29 -3.81 0.43 -1.30
C VAL A 29 -3.50 -0.14 0.08
N THR A 30 -2.22 -0.27 0.38
CA THR A 30 -1.75 -0.61 1.72
C THR A 30 -1.77 0.64 2.60
N VAL A 31 -2.27 0.49 3.83
CA VAL A 31 -2.29 1.55 4.84
C VAL A 31 -0.90 1.64 5.48
N ASP A 32 0.01 2.28 4.77
CA ASP A 32 1.35 2.61 5.22
C ASP A 32 1.43 4.03 5.81
N GLU A 33 2.64 4.43 6.23
CA GLU A 33 2.87 5.74 6.83
C GLU A 33 2.52 6.87 5.85
N ASP A 34 2.89 6.73 4.58
CA ASP A 34 2.62 7.73 3.54
C ASP A 34 1.13 7.86 3.21
N TYR A 35 0.38 6.75 3.21
CA TYR A 35 -1.07 6.76 3.08
C TYR A 35 -1.73 7.49 4.24
N ILE A 36 -1.30 7.24 5.48
CA ILE A 36 -1.87 7.92 6.66
C ILE A 36 -1.58 9.41 6.61
N ARG A 37 -0.34 9.81 6.27
CA ARG A 37 0.03 11.23 6.09
C ARG A 37 -0.86 11.92 5.06
N ARG A 38 -0.94 11.34 3.85
CA ARG A 38 -1.77 11.87 2.75
C ARG A 38 -3.25 11.91 3.11
N SER A 39 -3.76 10.93 3.86
CA SER A 39 -5.15 10.91 4.33
C SER A 39 -5.45 12.02 5.33
N ILE A 40 -4.48 12.45 6.15
CA ILE A 40 -4.65 13.57 7.08
C ILE A 40 -4.62 14.91 6.34
N GLU A 41 -3.67 15.09 5.42
CA GLU A 41 -3.51 16.35 4.69
C GLU A 41 -4.56 16.52 3.58
N ASN A 42 -4.83 15.48 2.81
CA ASN A 42 -5.74 15.49 1.67
C ASN A 42 -6.67 14.25 1.63
N PRO A 43 -7.59 14.12 2.60
CA PRO A 43 -8.49 12.96 2.71
C PRO A 43 -9.39 12.72 1.49
N ALA A 44 -9.77 13.79 0.78
CA ALA A 44 -10.63 13.68 -0.39
C ALA A 44 -9.95 13.02 -1.60
N GLY A 45 -8.62 12.88 -1.59
CA GLY A 45 -7.86 12.22 -2.65
C GLY A 45 -7.92 10.69 -2.63
N GLU A 46 -8.13 10.09 -1.44
CA GLU A 46 -8.06 8.64 -1.24
C GLU A 46 -9.19 8.17 -0.31
N ILE A 47 -10.42 8.18 -0.84
CA ILE A 47 -11.61 7.80 -0.09
C ILE A 47 -11.71 6.27 -0.06
N VAL A 48 -11.81 5.70 1.15
CA VAL A 48 -12.05 4.27 1.34
C VAL A 48 -13.48 3.91 0.89
N GLU A 49 -13.62 2.80 0.16
CA GLU A 49 -14.90 2.28 -0.31
C GLU A 49 -15.85 2.06 0.88
N GLY A 50 -17.11 2.49 0.73
CA GLY A 50 -18.12 2.43 1.79
C GLY A 50 -18.15 3.64 2.74
N TYR A 51 -17.20 4.57 2.65
CA TYR A 51 -17.19 5.79 3.45
C TYR A 51 -17.52 7.04 2.61
N GLN A 52 -18.10 8.04 3.26
CA GLN A 52 -18.38 9.34 2.66
C GLN A 52 -17.14 10.26 2.78
N PRO A 53 -16.92 11.19 1.84
CA PRO A 53 -15.81 12.16 1.88
C PRO A 53 -16.09 13.29 2.89
N ILE A 54 -16.26 12.93 4.16
CA ILE A 54 -16.58 13.85 5.26
C ILE A 54 -15.40 14.12 6.19
N MET A 55 -14.26 13.48 5.94
CA MET A 55 -13.04 13.75 6.70
C MET A 55 -12.50 15.13 6.30
N PRO A 56 -12.35 16.07 7.25
CA PRO A 56 -11.84 17.41 6.95
C PRO A 56 -10.35 17.35 6.60
N THR A 57 -9.90 18.25 5.73
CA THR A 57 -8.47 18.45 5.49
C THR A 57 -7.82 19.12 6.70
N PHE A 58 -6.63 18.64 7.07
CA PHE A 58 -5.78 19.24 8.10
C PHE A 58 -4.54 19.91 7.54
N LYS A 59 -4.49 20.13 6.22
CA LYS A 59 -3.35 20.75 5.54
C LYS A 59 -3.06 22.13 6.13
N GLY A 60 -1.83 22.31 6.61
CA GLY A 60 -1.39 23.56 7.25
C GLY A 60 -1.93 23.79 8.67
N GLN A 61 -2.73 22.87 9.21
CA GLN A 61 -3.18 22.90 10.61
C GLN A 61 -2.34 21.98 11.51
N VAL A 62 -1.76 20.94 10.92
CA VAL A 62 -0.92 19.95 11.59
C VAL A 62 0.52 20.14 11.11
N THR A 63 1.47 20.22 12.04
CA THR A 63 2.90 20.30 11.71
C THR A 63 3.47 18.92 11.37
N GLU A 64 4.63 18.87 10.72
CA GLU A 64 5.26 17.58 10.37
C GLU A 64 5.53 16.72 11.62
N GLU A 65 6.00 17.32 12.72
CA GLU A 65 6.24 16.61 13.98
C GLU A 65 4.96 16.00 14.57
N GLN A 66 3.84 16.73 14.47
CA GLN A 66 2.53 16.24 14.88
C GLN A 66 2.05 15.11 13.96
N LEU A 67 2.29 15.24 12.66
CA LEU A 67 1.96 14.23 11.66
C LEU A 67 2.70 12.91 11.97
N VAL A 68 4.00 12.97 12.24
CA VAL A 68 4.80 11.81 12.68
C VAL A 68 4.25 11.20 13.96
N SER A 69 3.88 12.03 14.93
CA SER A 69 3.29 11.56 16.20
C SER A 69 1.93 10.87 16.00
N LEU A 70 1.09 11.39 15.10
CA LEU A 70 -0.21 10.80 14.75
C LEU A 70 -0.05 9.46 14.04
N VAL A 71 0.89 9.37 13.09
CA VAL A 71 1.22 8.12 12.39
C VAL A 71 1.72 7.08 13.39
N ALA A 72 2.65 7.47 14.28
CA ALA A 72 3.17 6.58 15.33
C ALA A 72 2.06 6.08 16.27
N TYR A 73 1.10 6.95 16.62
CA TYR A 73 -0.06 6.57 17.41
C TYR A 73 -0.97 5.57 16.67
N ILE A 74 -1.28 5.81 15.40
CA ILE A 74 -2.12 4.87 14.61
C ILE A 74 -1.42 3.51 14.46
N LYS A 75 -0.10 3.52 14.30
CA LYS A 75 0.71 2.29 14.27
C LYS A 75 0.63 1.52 15.59
N SER A 76 0.70 2.20 16.73
CA SER A 76 0.60 1.54 18.04
C SER A 76 -0.79 0.95 18.31
N LEU A 77 -1.85 1.53 17.74
CA LEU A 77 -3.21 0.97 17.80
C LEU A 77 -3.34 -0.37 17.05
N SER A 78 -2.36 -0.75 16.23
CA SER A 78 -2.40 -2.02 15.50
C SER A 78 -1.90 -3.22 16.30
N GLY A 79 -1.42 -2.98 17.53
CA GLY A 79 -0.74 -3.98 18.32
C GLY A 79 0.62 -4.28 17.72
N ASP A 80 1.66 -4.38 18.55
CA ASP A 80 3.00 -4.77 18.13
C ASP A 80 3.01 -6.21 17.60
N THR A 81 2.56 -6.43 16.36
CA THR A 81 2.75 -7.68 15.61
C THR A 81 3.75 -7.51 14.48
N SER A 82 4.69 -6.55 14.60
CA SER A 82 5.93 -6.52 13.81
C SER A 82 7.02 -7.46 14.35
N THR A 83 6.66 -8.45 15.16
CA THR A 83 7.50 -9.61 15.49
C THR A 83 7.03 -10.83 14.69
N THR A 84 7.41 -10.91 13.41
CA THR A 84 7.91 -12.10 12.69
C THR A 84 7.98 -11.77 11.20
N THR A 85 8.99 -10.99 10.80
CA THR A 85 9.67 -11.29 9.54
C THR A 85 11.10 -11.57 9.94
N THR A 86 11.37 -12.85 10.18
CA THR A 86 12.69 -13.44 10.12
C THR A 86 13.27 -13.04 8.77
N SER A 87 14.03 -11.95 8.77
CA SER A 87 15.17 -11.78 7.89
C SER A 87 16.08 -12.97 8.16
N THR A 88 15.89 -14.05 7.42
CA THR A 88 17.00 -14.89 7.03
C THR A 88 17.66 -14.15 5.87
N PRO A 89 18.80 -13.47 6.08
CA PRO A 89 19.65 -13.09 4.97
C PRO A 89 20.17 -14.40 4.36
N ALA A 90 19.62 -14.79 3.21
CA ALA A 90 20.33 -15.69 2.32
C ALA A 90 21.52 -14.93 1.76
N THR A 91 22.61 -14.92 2.54
CA THR A 91 23.94 -14.78 1.98
C THR A 91 24.20 -16.04 1.14
N SER A 92 24.27 -15.84 -0.17
CA SER A 92 24.98 -16.72 -1.09
C SER A 92 25.52 -15.80 -2.17
N GLU A 93 26.76 -15.39 -1.91
CA GLU A 93 27.68 -14.66 -2.77
C GLU A 93 27.93 -15.35 -4.14
N PRO A 94 28.62 -14.68 -5.07
CA PRO A 94 28.38 -14.73 -6.51
C PRO A 94 29.20 -15.78 -7.28
N LYS A 95 28.78 -16.07 -8.51
CA LYS A 95 29.61 -16.67 -9.58
C LYS A 95 28.98 -16.28 -10.92
N ALA A 96 29.52 -15.28 -11.61
CA ALA A 96 30.50 -15.44 -12.69
C ALA A 96 29.96 -16.22 -13.91
N GLU A 97 29.76 -15.46 -14.99
CA GLU A 97 30.16 -15.79 -16.37
C GLU A 97 29.49 -16.99 -17.08
N SER A 98 28.64 -16.70 -18.07
CA SER A 98 28.92 -17.13 -19.46
C SER A 98 27.89 -16.59 -20.45
N GLU A 99 28.38 -15.80 -21.40
CA GLU A 99 27.76 -15.60 -22.71
C GLU A 99 27.61 -16.95 -23.42
N THR A 100 26.49 -17.16 -24.14
CA THR A 100 26.56 -17.72 -25.50
C THR A 100 25.25 -17.49 -26.24
N LYS A 101 25.32 -16.53 -27.17
CA LYS A 101 24.88 -16.62 -28.57
C LYS A 101 24.35 -18.00 -29.01
N ASP A 102 23.24 -18.01 -29.76
CA ASP A 102 23.15 -18.49 -31.15
C ASP A 102 21.82 -19.19 -31.51
N SER A 103 21.25 -18.73 -32.64
CA SER A 103 20.35 -19.41 -33.58
C SER A 103 18.95 -19.85 -33.11
N THR A 104 17.86 -19.35 -33.72
CA THR A 104 17.42 -19.49 -35.13
C THR A 104 16.79 -20.84 -35.44
N GLN A 105 15.64 -20.75 -36.13
CA GLN A 105 14.92 -21.75 -36.93
C GLN A 105 13.81 -22.53 -36.15
N GLU A 106 12.57 -22.75 -36.61
CA GLU A 106 11.75 -22.40 -37.79
C GLU A 106 10.42 -23.16 -37.70
N GLN A 107 9.56 -22.92 -38.70
CA GLN A 107 8.44 -23.75 -39.20
C GLN A 107 7.05 -23.34 -38.69
N ALA A 108 6.00 -23.27 -39.52
CA ALA A 108 5.84 -23.43 -40.98
C ALA A 108 4.39 -23.05 -41.36
N GLY A 109 4.11 -22.91 -42.66
CA GLY A 109 2.77 -22.96 -43.29
C GLY A 109 2.40 -21.65 -43.99
N GLU A 110 2.72 -21.41 -45.27
CA GLU A 110 2.19 -22.06 -46.49
C GLU A 110 0.66 -21.93 -46.60
N LYS A 111 0.15 -21.11 -47.54
CA LYS A 111 -0.38 -21.54 -48.87
C LYS A 111 -1.20 -20.42 -49.56
N GLU A 112 -0.82 -20.14 -50.82
CA GLU A 112 -1.61 -19.83 -52.03
C GLU A 112 -2.92 -18.99 -51.91
N GLY A 113 -3.20 -17.96 -52.71
CA GLY A 113 -2.89 -17.76 -54.13
C GLY A 113 -4.20 -17.59 -54.90
N LYS A 114 -4.51 -16.36 -55.35
CA LYS A 114 -5.04 -16.02 -56.68
C LYS A 114 -5.23 -14.50 -56.81
#